data_AF-A0A453LCD8-F1
#
_entry.id   AF-A0A453LCD8-F1
#
_cell.length_a   1.000
_cell.length_b   1.000
_cell.length_c   1.000
_cell.angle_alpha   90.00
_cell.angle_beta   90.00
_cell.angle_gamma   90.00
#
_symmetry.space_group_name_H-M   'P 1'
#
loop_
_entity.id
_entity.type
_entity.pdbx_description
1 polymer ?
#
loop_
_entity_poly.entity_id
_entity_poly.type
_entity_poly.pdbx_seq_one_letter_code
_entity_poly.pdbx_strand_id
1 'polypeptide(L)'
;LRVHCRWSVKTIDSSSCSVNISAGAHFKKWCIMQSKIKSGAVDELKKEVREMLEFAESYMQEVSSPNQQDKDLGQDTAPDTDDIPGDQ
;
A
#
# COMPACT_ATOMS: atom_id res chain seq x y z
N LEU A 1 -15.19 7.76 -20.61
CA LEU A 1 -13.78 7.37 -20.41
C LEU A 1 -13.77 6.11 -19.57
N ARG A 2 -12.96 5.11 -19.91
CA ARG A 2 -12.68 3.97 -19.04
C ARG A 2 -11.17 3.92 -18.80
N VAL A 3 -10.77 3.90 -17.54
CA VAL A 3 -9.37 3.69 -17.15
C VAL A 3 -9.16 2.19 -16.95
N HIS A 4 -8.06 1.68 -17.48
CA HIS A 4 -7.62 0.31 -17.30
C HIS A 4 -6.27 0.35 -16.62
N CYS A 5 -6.16 -0.40 -15.52
CA CYS A 5 -4.90 -0.67 -14.86
C CYS A 5 -4.69 -2.18 -14.89
N ARG A 6 -3.49 -2.60 -15.27
CA ARG A 6 -3.06 -3.99 -15.26
C ARG A 6 -1.72 -4.08 -14.55
N TRP A 7 -1.62 -5.03 -13.63
CA TRP A 7 -0.38 -5.33 -12.93
C TRP A 7 -0.05 -6.82 -13.10
N SER A 8 1.24 -7.13 -13.07
CA SER A 8 1.74 -8.50 -13.10
C SER A 8 3.04 -8.57 -12.31
N VAL A 9 3.21 -9.64 -11.53
CA VAL A 9 4.44 -9.91 -10.80
C VAL A 9 5.14 -11.09 -11.47
N LYS A 10 6.45 -10.97 -11.67
CA LYS A 10 7.31 -12.05 -12.16
C LYS A 10 8.41 -12.30 -11.14
N THR A 11 8.44 -13.49 -10.55
CA THR A 11 9.56 -13.94 -9.74
C THR A 11 10.81 -14.06 -10.62
N ILE A 12 11.92 -13.51 -10.14
CA ILE A 12 13.23 -13.62 -10.81
C ILE A 12 14.06 -14.68 -10.12
N ASP A 13 14.12 -14.64 -8.78
CA ASP A 13 14.79 -15.62 -7.92
C ASP A 13 14.11 -15.71 -6.54
N SER A 14 14.74 -16.38 -5.57
CA SER A 14 14.21 -16.59 -4.21
C SER A 14 14.05 -15.31 -3.39
N SER A 15 14.72 -14.23 -3.77
CA SER A 15 14.79 -12.96 -3.05
C SER A 15 14.32 -11.75 -3.86
N SER A 16 14.01 -11.95 -5.16
CA SER A 16 13.67 -10.83 -6.04
C SER A 16 12.50 -11.14 -6.98
N CYS A 17 11.72 -10.09 -7.26
CA CYS A 17 10.66 -10.11 -8.25
C CYS A 17 10.63 -8.80 -9.03
N SER A 18 10.02 -8.83 -10.21
CA SER A 18 9.70 -7.64 -10.99
C SER A 18 8.19 -7.42 -10.97
N VAL A 19 7.77 -6.22 -10.60
CA VAL A 19 6.38 -5.78 -10.67
C VAL A 19 6.24 -4.88 -11.90
N ASN A 20 5.42 -5.31 -12.86
CA ASN A 20 5.11 -4.52 -14.05
C ASN A 20 3.68 -3.96 -13.93
N ILE A 21 3.57 -2.63 -13.99
CA ILE A 21 2.32 -1.91 -13.84
C ILE A 21 2.09 -1.09 -15.11
N SER A 22 0.94 -1.29 -15.74
CA SER A 22 0.59 -0.64 -16.99
C SER A 22 -0.82 -0.08 -16.90
N ALA A 23 -1.00 1.13 -17.43
CA ALA A 23 -2.28 1.80 -17.38
C ALA A 23 -2.59 2.58 -18.65
N GLY A 24 -3.87 2.73 -18.91
CA GLY A 24 -4.36 3.43 -20.07
C GLY A 24 -5.78 3.93 -19.90
N ALA A 25 -6.11 4.94 -20.68
CA ALA A 25 -7.42 5.56 -20.73
C ALA A 25 -8.04 5.34 -22.12
N HIS A 26 -9.22 4.73 -22.16
CA HIS A 26 -9.96 4.45 -23.39
C HIS A 26 -11.22 5.33 -23.52
N PHE A 27 -11.43 5.87 -24.71
CA PHE A 27 -12.56 6.74 -25.04
C PHE A 27 -13.46 6.04 -26.06
N LYS A 28 -14.74 5.85 -25.72
CA LYS A 28 -15.73 5.25 -26.62
C LYS A 28 -16.22 6.22 -27.71
N LYS A 29 -16.07 7.52 -27.47
CA LYS A 29 -16.42 8.60 -28.41
C LYS A 29 -15.26 9.58 -28.48
N TRP A 30 -15.12 10.26 -29.62
CA TRP A 30 -14.13 11.33 -29.79
C TRP A 30 -14.32 12.45 -28.76
N CYS A 31 -13.21 12.98 -28.26
CA CYS A 31 -13.19 14.12 -27.36
C CYS A 31 -12.00 15.01 -27.73
N ILE A 32 -12.22 16.32 -27.87
CA ILE A 32 -11.15 17.29 -28.19
C ILE A 32 -10.08 17.29 -27.10
N MET A 33 -10.48 17.07 -25.85
CA MET A 33 -9.58 17.01 -24.69
C MET A 33 -9.00 15.60 -24.44
N GLN A 34 -9.21 14.64 -25.35
CA GLN A 34 -8.79 13.25 -25.15
C GLN A 34 -7.32 13.13 -24.74
N SER A 35 -6.40 13.82 -25.41
CA SER A 35 -4.97 13.76 -25.09
C SER A 35 -4.68 14.25 -23.67
N LYS A 36 -5.26 15.40 -23.28
CA LYS A 36 -5.06 16.01 -21.96
C LYS A 36 -5.62 15.16 -20.83
N ILE A 37 -6.78 14.53 -21.06
CA ILE A 37 -7.39 13.63 -20.08
C ILE A 37 -6.60 12.33 -19.98
N LYS A 38 -6.12 11.77 -21.10
CA LYS A 38 -5.26 10.57 -21.10
C LYS A 38 -3.96 10.82 -20.34
N SER A 39 -3.27 11.92 -20.61
CA SER A 39 -2.00 12.23 -19.95
C SER A 39 -2.21 12.46 -18.45
N GLY A 40 -3.19 13.29 -18.06
CA GLY A 40 -3.46 13.56 -16.64
C GLY A 40 -3.80 12.30 -15.85
N ALA A 41 -4.62 11.40 -16.41
CA ALA A 41 -4.95 10.14 -15.75
C ALA A 41 -3.74 9.18 -15.61
N VAL A 42 -2.85 9.16 -16.61
CA VAL A 42 -1.63 8.34 -16.56
C VAL A 42 -0.61 8.92 -15.58
N ASP A 43 -0.48 10.24 -15.53
CA ASP A 43 0.50 10.92 -14.68
C ASP A 43 0.12 10.80 -13.19
N GLU A 44 -1.17 10.95 -12.84
CA GLU A 44 -1.65 10.77 -11.47
C GLU A 44 -1.42 9.33 -10.99
N LEU A 45 -1.75 8.34 -11.83
CA LEU A 45 -1.52 6.95 -11.47
C LEU A 45 -0.03 6.62 -11.31
N LYS A 46 0.84 7.15 -12.19
CA LYS A 46 2.29 6.96 -12.05
C LYS A 46 2.82 7.50 -10.74
N LYS A 47 2.27 8.63 -10.27
CA LYS A 47 2.63 9.23 -8.98
C LYS A 47 2.18 8.32 -7.83
N GLU A 48 0.91 7.94 -7.79
CA GLU A 48 0.36 7.08 -6.73
C GLU A 48 1.06 5.71 -6.66
N VAL A 49 1.31 5.10 -7.82
CA VAL A 49 2.04 3.82 -7.91
C VAL A 49 3.47 3.95 -7.42
N ARG A 50 4.15 5.07 -7.72
CA ARG A 50 5.50 5.31 -7.21
C ARG A 50 5.51 5.39 -5.69
N GLU A 51 4.60 6.16 -5.09
CA GLU A 51 4.48 6.30 -3.64
C GLU A 51 4.21 4.94 -2.96
N MET A 52 3.32 4.12 -3.54
CA MET A 52 3.05 2.76 -3.05
C MET A 52 4.26 1.82 -3.15
N LEU A 53 5.03 1.89 -4.24
CA LEU A 53 6.24 1.08 -4.42
C LEU A 53 7.33 1.50 -3.42
N GLU A 54 7.56 2.80 -3.25
CA GLU A 54 8.53 3.33 -2.28
C GLU A 54 8.17 2.92 -0.84
N PHE A 55 6.88 2.94 -0.50
CA PHE A 55 6.38 2.45 0.79
C PHE A 55 6.63 0.94 0.96
N ALA A 56 6.27 0.13 -0.05
CA ALA A 56 6.47 -1.32 0.00
C ALA A 56 7.95 -1.70 0.11
N GLU A 57 8.83 -1.01 -0.62
CA GLU A 57 10.28 -1.19 -0.55
C GLU A 57 10.83 -0.85 0.84
N SER A 58 10.38 0.27 1.42
CA SER A 58 10.77 0.68 2.77
C SER A 58 10.34 -0.34 3.82
N TYR A 59 9.08 -0.81 3.75
CA TYR A 59 8.57 -1.85 4.64
C TYR A 59 9.37 -3.15 4.52
N MET A 60 9.70 -3.58 3.31
CA MET A 60 10.52 -4.77 3.09
C MET A 60 11.93 -4.62 3.66
N GLN A 61 12.53 -3.43 3.61
CA GLN A 61 13.83 -3.16 4.21
C GLN A 61 13.78 -3.19 5.75
N GLU A 62 12.73 -2.65 6.35
CA GLU A 62 12.52 -2.69 7.80
C GLU A 62 12.36 -4.13 8.30
N VAL A 63 11.55 -4.94 7.61
CA VAL A 63 11.29 -6.34 8.00
C VAL A 63 12.50 -7.26 7.71
N SER A 64 13.28 -6.96 6.67
CA SER A 64 14.47 -7.75 6.32
C SER A 64 15.68 -7.39 7.18
N SER A 65 15.65 -6.25 7.86
CA SER A 65 16.68 -5.90 8.85
C SER A 65 16.49 -6.78 10.08
N PRO A 66 17.47 -7.61 10.48
CA PRO A 66 17.38 -8.37 11.72
C PRO A 66 17.33 -7.39 12.89
N ASN A 67 16.14 -7.12 13.39
CA ASN A 67 15.93 -6.06 14.35
C ASN A 67 16.43 -6.53 15.73
N GLN A 68 17.52 -5.92 16.19
CA GLN A 68 17.95 -5.95 17.58
C GLN A 68 17.02 -4.97 18.34
N GLN A 69 15.78 -5.40 18.62
CA GLN A 69 14.83 -4.67 19.47
C GLN A 69 14.36 -5.58 20.60
N ASP A 70 15.22 -5.71 21.59
CA ASP A 70 14.81 -5.89 22.98
C ASP A 70 14.54 -4.48 23.51
N LYS A 71 13.28 -4.07 23.59
CA LYS A 71 12.81 -2.95 24.43
C LYS A 71 11.30 -2.98 24.60
N ASP A 72 10.93 -3.63 25.70
CA ASP A 72 9.95 -3.20 26.69
C ASP A 72 8.46 -3.18 26.28
N LEU A 73 7.78 -4.27 26.64
CA LEU A 73 6.34 -4.25 26.92
C LEU A 73 6.08 -3.32 28.11
N GLY A 74 5.75 -2.06 27.82
CA GLY A 74 5.08 -1.19 28.78
C GLY A 74 3.62 -1.63 28.95
N GLN A 75 3.34 -2.29 30.06
CA GLN A 75 2.01 -2.68 30.53
C GLN A 75 1.06 -1.46 30.62
N ASP A 76 -0.01 -1.44 29.83
CA ASP A 76 -1.25 -0.77 30.26
C ASP A 76 -2.01 -1.74 31.16
N THR A 77 -1.75 -1.65 32.47
CA THR A 77 -2.60 -2.26 33.49
C THR A 77 -3.71 -1.27 33.82
N ALA A 78 -4.91 -1.47 33.27
CA ALA A 78 -6.10 -0.83 33.80
C ALA A 78 -6.45 -1.48 35.16
N PRO A 79 -6.74 -0.73 36.23
CA PRO A 79 -7.29 -1.31 37.44
C PRO A 79 -8.77 -1.58 37.23
N ASP A 80 -9.17 -2.86 37.29
CA ASP A 80 -10.56 -3.29 37.47
C ASP A 80 -11.10 -2.71 38.78
N THR A 81 -12.07 -1.81 38.68
CA THR A 81 -12.98 -1.48 39.77
C THR A 81 -14.25 -2.31 39.60
N ASP A 82 -14.56 -3.17 40.57
CA ASP A 82 -15.94 -3.35 41.04
C ASP A 82 -15.92 -4.01 42.43
N ASP A 83 -16.41 -3.26 43.41
CA ASP A 83 -16.65 -3.66 44.80
C ASP A 83 -18.06 -4.31 44.93
N ILE A 84 -18.21 -5.09 45.99
CA ILE A 84 -19.21 -6.13 46.25
C ILE A 84 -20.54 -5.51 46.76
N PRO A 85 -21.68 -6.25 46.87
CA PRO A 85 -21.93 -6.97 48.14
C PRO A 85 -22.71 -8.30 47.99
N GLY A 86 -22.27 -9.34 48.71
CA GLY A 86 -23.00 -10.60 48.90
C GLY A 86 -23.29 -10.80 50.38
N ASP A 87 -24.58 -10.72 50.72
CA ASP A 87 -25.22 -10.89 52.03
C ASP A 87 -25.09 -12.33 52.55
N GLN A 88 -24.59 -12.53 53.77
CA GLN A 88 -24.96 -13.65 54.65
C GLN A 88 -24.56 -13.42 56.11
#